data_AF-A0A952S8P8-F1
#
_entry.id   AF-A0A952S8P8-F1
#
_cell.length_a   1.000
_cell.length_b   1.000
_cell.length_c   1.000
_cell.angle_alpha   90.00
_cell.angle_beta   90.00
_cell.angle_gamma   90.00
#
_symmetry.space_group_name_H-M   'P 1'
#
loop_
_entity.id
_entity.type
_entity.pdbx_description
1 polymer ?
#
loop_
_entity_poly.entity_id
_entity_poly.type
_entity_poly.pdbx_seq_one_letter_code
_entity_poly.pdbx_strand_id
1 'polypeptide(L)'
;MRYLVLLFTFLALLCAASDVNAQKRRPAAGRVCGDPTVKCKTAATFEPWDLPFDVGRNFTIGVSEYFYGIVLKSKKLSDWGDCEKPTFKEAERLSIQGLFPNNKVFAQNCVDAGTLYYSPTANKTALIGVYAGRTLADANAFLKVVKATGKYPGVTVRRMRASFNGT
;
A
#
# COMPACT_ATOMS: atom_id res chain seq x y z
N MET A 1 -46.37 -19.13 65.17
CA MET A 1 -46.02 -18.04 64.24
C MET A 1 -44.51 -18.07 64.07
N ARG A 2 -43.98 -18.80 63.09
CA ARG A 2 -43.77 -18.41 61.68
C ARG A 2 -42.80 -17.20 61.55
N TYR A 3 -41.69 -17.47 60.87
CA TYR A 3 -40.68 -16.55 60.28
C TYR A 3 -39.46 -16.18 61.15
N LEU A 4 -38.51 -17.11 61.23
CA LEU A 4 -37.09 -16.82 61.47
C LEU A 4 -36.31 -17.24 60.22
N VAL A 5 -36.36 -16.43 59.17
CA VAL A 5 -35.75 -16.75 57.87
C VAL A 5 -35.22 -15.46 57.24
N LEU A 6 -33.91 -15.50 56.95
CA LEU A 6 -33.17 -14.70 55.97
C LEU A 6 -32.85 -13.24 56.33
N LEU A 7 -31.72 -13.08 57.02
CA LEU A 7 -30.85 -11.90 56.93
C LEU A 7 -30.31 -11.83 55.49
N PHE A 8 -30.95 -11.01 54.64
CA PHE A 8 -30.52 -10.75 53.28
C PHE A 8 -29.24 -9.90 53.29
N THR A 9 -28.11 -10.53 52.96
CA THR A 9 -26.85 -9.89 52.59
C THR A 9 -27.05 -9.08 51.30
N PHE A 10 -27.43 -7.82 51.46
CA PHE A 10 -27.41 -6.80 50.41
C PHE A 10 -26.11 -6.01 50.57
N LEU A 11 -25.05 -6.34 49.83
CA LEU A 11 -24.01 -5.38 49.42
C LEU A 11 -23.00 -6.05 48.49
N ALA A 12 -22.49 -5.28 47.54
CA ALA A 12 -21.40 -5.57 46.60
C ALA A 12 -21.78 -6.31 45.29
N LEU A 13 -22.63 -5.69 44.47
CA LEU A 13 -22.61 -5.91 43.03
C LEU A 13 -22.83 -4.57 42.30
N LEU A 14 -21.80 -3.72 42.25
CA LEU A 14 -21.83 -2.51 41.45
C LEU A 14 -20.45 -2.25 40.82
N CYS A 15 -20.49 -2.09 39.50
CA CYS A 15 -19.50 -1.43 38.64
C CYS A 15 -18.25 -2.22 38.24
N ALA A 16 -18.44 -3.36 37.55
CA ALA A 16 -17.53 -3.69 36.46
C ALA A 16 -17.93 -2.84 35.24
N ALA A 17 -17.48 -1.58 35.20
CA ALA A 17 -17.55 -0.76 34.00
C ALA A 17 -16.76 -1.50 32.91
N SER A 18 -17.48 -2.00 31.92
CA SER A 18 -16.88 -2.62 30.75
C SER A 18 -16.34 -1.49 29.88
N ASP A 19 -15.04 -1.22 29.97
CA ASP A 19 -14.34 -0.40 28.98
C ASP A 19 -14.38 -1.15 27.64
N VAL A 20 -15.46 -0.92 26.89
CA VAL A 20 -15.55 -1.31 25.48
C VAL A 20 -14.61 -0.38 24.73
N ASN A 21 -13.35 -0.82 24.69
CA ASN A 21 -12.30 -0.20 23.91
C ASN A 21 -12.79 -0.16 22.46
N ALA A 22 -13.21 1.03 22.01
CA ALA A 22 -13.59 1.29 20.63
C ALA A 22 -12.34 1.11 19.75
N GLN A 23 -12.03 -0.13 19.39
CA GLN A 23 -11.05 -0.45 18.38
C GLN A 23 -11.55 0.18 17.08
N LYS A 24 -11.04 1.38 16.76
CA LYS A 24 -11.13 2.00 15.44
C LYS A 24 -10.78 0.91 14.44
N ARG A 25 -11.79 0.39 13.72
CA ARG A 25 -11.59 -0.63 12.68
C ARG A 25 -10.59 -0.04 11.69
N ARG A 26 -9.37 -0.58 11.67
CA ARG A 26 -8.36 -0.18 10.70
C ARG A 26 -8.97 -0.41 9.30
N PRO A 27 -8.78 0.51 8.34
CA PRO A 27 -9.23 0.29 6.98
C PRO A 27 -8.73 -1.08 6.50
N ALA A 28 -9.63 -1.89 5.96
CA ALA A 28 -9.26 -3.18 5.40
C ALA A 28 -8.24 -2.94 4.29
N ALA A 29 -7.08 -3.59 4.40
CA ALA A 29 -6.00 -3.42 3.44
C ALA A 29 -6.36 -4.13 2.13
N GLY A 30 -6.31 -3.40 1.02
CA GLY A 30 -6.68 -3.86 -0.31
C GLY A 30 -5.63 -4.72 -0.98
N ARG A 31 -6.04 -5.76 -1.71
CA ARG A 31 -5.10 -6.62 -2.45
C ARG A 31 -4.49 -5.87 -3.63
N VAL A 32 -3.17 -5.96 -3.80
CA VAL A 32 -2.47 -5.31 -4.92
C VAL A 32 -2.79 -6.01 -6.24
N CYS A 33 -3.09 -5.22 -7.27
CA CYS A 33 -3.29 -5.66 -8.65
C CYS A 33 -1.99 -5.47 -9.43
N GLY A 34 -1.08 -6.41 -9.28
CA GLY A 34 0.29 -6.33 -9.79
C GLY A 34 0.49 -6.71 -11.26
N ASP A 35 -0.51 -7.30 -11.91
CA ASP A 35 -0.47 -7.67 -13.34
C ASP A 35 -1.35 -6.69 -14.13
N PRO A 36 -0.78 -5.87 -15.02
CA PRO A 36 -1.54 -4.89 -15.80
C PRO A 36 -2.43 -5.51 -16.88
N THR A 37 -2.24 -6.80 -17.20
CA THR A 37 -3.07 -7.52 -18.18
C THR A 37 -4.41 -8.00 -17.57
N VAL A 38 -4.53 -7.96 -16.24
CA VAL A 38 -5.71 -8.37 -15.50
C VAL A 38 -6.42 -7.14 -14.93
N LYS A 39 -7.73 -7.02 -15.19
CA LYS A 39 -8.54 -5.91 -14.66
C LYS A 39 -8.54 -5.93 -13.13
N CYS A 40 -8.12 -4.83 -12.52
CA CYS A 40 -8.19 -4.66 -11.08
C CYS A 40 -9.64 -4.43 -10.63
N LYS A 41 -10.08 -5.16 -9.60
CA LYS A 41 -11.39 -4.98 -8.97
C LYS A 41 -11.25 -3.87 -7.94
N THR A 42 -11.56 -2.64 -8.32
CA THR A 42 -11.42 -1.47 -7.44
C THR A 42 -12.51 -0.45 -7.75
N ALA A 43 -12.96 0.28 -6.72
CA ALA A 43 -13.87 1.41 -6.86
C ALA A 43 -13.13 2.76 -6.98
N ALA A 44 -11.81 2.77 -6.80
CA ALA A 44 -10.98 3.96 -6.94
C ALA A 44 -10.45 4.12 -8.38
N THR A 45 -10.21 5.36 -8.78
CA THR A 45 -9.48 5.69 -10.02
C THR A 45 -8.00 5.80 -9.70
N PHE A 46 -7.16 5.22 -10.55
CA PHE A 46 -5.71 5.24 -10.41
C PHE A 46 -5.08 5.81 -11.67
N GLU A 47 -3.99 6.55 -11.52
CA GLU A 47 -3.23 7.06 -12.66
C GLU A 47 -2.51 5.92 -13.41
N PRO A 48 -2.11 6.12 -14.68
CA PRO A 48 -1.41 5.10 -15.45
C PRO A 48 -0.11 4.57 -14.82
N TRP A 49 0.54 5.37 -13.98
CA TRP A 49 1.75 5.01 -13.24
C TRP A 49 1.51 4.55 -11.80
N ASP A 50 0.27 4.54 -11.33
CA ASP A 50 -0.05 4.03 -10.01
C ASP A 50 -0.06 2.50 -10.01
N LEU A 51 0.24 1.91 -8.86
CA LEU A 51 0.04 0.50 -8.61
C LEU A 51 -1.36 0.30 -8.01
N PRO A 52 -2.35 -0.13 -8.83
CA PRO A 52 -3.71 -0.25 -8.36
C PRO A 52 -3.85 -1.37 -7.33
N PHE A 53 -4.84 -1.23 -6.46
CA PHE A 53 -5.22 -2.24 -5.50
C PHE A 53 -6.73 -2.23 -5.28
N ASP A 54 -7.24 -3.32 -4.71
CA ASP A 54 -8.66 -3.46 -4.40
C ASP A 54 -9.08 -2.43 -3.36
N VAL A 55 -9.99 -1.55 -3.75
CA VAL A 55 -10.63 -0.58 -2.87
C VAL A 55 -12.13 -0.78 -2.95
N GLY A 56 -12.75 -1.08 -1.82
CA GLY A 56 -14.21 -1.18 -1.71
C GLY A 56 -14.90 0.17 -1.94
N ARG A 57 -16.24 0.15 -2.02
CA ARG A 57 -17.03 1.39 -2.08
C ARG A 57 -16.98 2.13 -0.74
N ASN A 58 -17.19 3.46 -0.76
CA ASN A 58 -17.23 4.33 0.43
C ASN A 58 -15.90 4.38 1.22
N PHE A 59 -14.77 4.42 0.52
CA PHE A 59 -13.48 4.61 1.16
C PHE A 59 -13.24 6.10 1.46
N THR A 60 -12.63 6.40 2.62
CA THR A 60 -12.03 7.72 2.91
C THR A 60 -10.51 7.65 2.81
N ILE A 61 -9.92 6.49 3.08
CA ILE A 61 -8.49 6.24 2.98
C ILE A 61 -8.31 4.89 2.32
N GLY A 62 -7.63 4.89 1.16
CA GLY A 62 -7.25 3.68 0.47
C GLY A 62 -5.89 3.23 0.95
N VAL A 63 -5.78 1.97 1.39
CA VAL A 63 -4.47 1.40 1.73
C VAL A 63 -4.35 -0.03 1.22
N SER A 64 -3.24 -0.35 0.57
CA SER A 64 -2.96 -1.72 0.13
C SER A 64 -2.49 -2.62 1.26
N GLU A 65 -2.52 -3.93 1.02
CA GLU A 65 -1.69 -4.89 1.73
C GLU A 65 -0.20 -4.62 1.48
N TYR A 66 0.67 -5.20 2.31
CA TYR A 66 2.09 -5.19 2.00
C TYR A 66 2.37 -6.02 0.75
N PHE A 67 3.25 -5.52 -0.09
CA PHE A 67 3.76 -6.21 -1.26
C PHE A 67 5.27 -6.04 -1.35
N TYR A 68 5.90 -6.71 -2.30
CA TYR A 68 7.30 -6.50 -2.63
C TYR A 68 7.41 -5.85 -4.00
N GLY A 69 8.23 -4.80 -4.08
CA GLY A 69 8.61 -4.15 -5.33
C GLY A 69 10.12 -4.21 -5.52
N ILE A 70 10.57 -4.13 -6.76
CA ILE A 70 11.98 -3.88 -7.08
C ILE A 70 12.08 -2.42 -7.51
N VAL A 71 12.81 -1.62 -6.73
CA VAL A 71 13.07 -0.22 -7.08
C VAL A 71 14.15 -0.19 -8.15
N LEU A 72 13.78 0.27 -9.35
CA LEU A 72 14.65 0.29 -10.52
C LEU A 72 15.52 1.54 -10.53
N LYS A 73 14.92 2.69 -10.22
CA LYS A 73 15.60 3.97 -10.05
C LYS A 73 14.95 4.76 -8.94
N SER A 74 15.74 5.61 -8.30
CA SER A 74 15.27 6.58 -7.32
C SER A 74 16.06 7.87 -7.44
N LYS A 75 15.42 9.01 -7.20
CA LYS A 75 16.06 10.32 -7.20
C LYS A 75 15.63 11.10 -5.97
N LYS A 76 16.59 11.62 -5.22
CA LYS A 76 16.34 12.56 -4.13
C LYS A 76 15.85 13.89 -4.73
N LEU A 77 14.77 14.41 -4.18
CA LEU A 77 14.17 15.68 -4.56
C LEU A 77 14.49 16.74 -3.50
N SER A 78 14.51 18.01 -3.92
CA SER A 78 14.63 19.17 -3.01
C SER A 78 13.40 19.32 -2.11
N ASP A 79 12.23 18.97 -2.63
CA ASP A 79 10.92 19.02 -2.00
C ASP A 79 10.14 17.72 -2.26
N TRP A 80 8.81 17.77 -2.32
CA TRP A 80 7.95 16.63 -2.60
C TRP A 80 7.75 16.35 -4.09
N GLY A 81 8.46 17.05 -4.99
CA GLY A 81 8.36 16.89 -6.43
C GLY A 81 7.23 17.71 -7.04
N ASP A 82 7.26 17.83 -8.38
CA ASP A 82 6.25 18.51 -9.19
C ASP A 82 5.50 17.44 -10.01
N CYS A 83 4.19 17.29 -9.75
CA CYS A 83 3.35 16.31 -10.45
C CYS A 83 3.17 16.65 -11.94
N GLU A 84 3.27 17.92 -12.32
CA GLU A 84 3.21 18.38 -13.72
C GLU A 84 4.53 18.15 -14.45
N LYS A 85 5.64 18.05 -13.69
CA LYS A 85 7.01 17.80 -14.21
C LYS A 85 7.60 16.53 -13.59
N PRO A 86 7.05 15.35 -13.94
CA PRO A 86 7.44 14.11 -13.31
C PRO A 86 8.91 13.78 -13.54
N THR A 87 9.59 13.30 -12.49
CA THR A 87 10.99 12.85 -12.56
C THR A 87 11.17 11.68 -13.53
N PHE A 88 10.24 10.72 -13.49
CA PHE A 88 10.17 9.57 -14.39
C PHE A 88 8.96 9.77 -15.31
N LYS A 89 9.23 10.01 -16.58
CA LYS A 89 8.20 10.31 -17.60
C LYS A 89 7.44 9.04 -18.00
N GLU A 90 6.20 9.20 -18.48
CA GLU A 90 5.36 8.07 -18.90
C GLU A 90 6.01 7.23 -20.02
N ALA A 91 6.71 7.86 -20.97
CA ALA A 91 7.45 7.15 -22.02
C ALA A 91 8.54 6.21 -21.44
N GLU A 92 9.20 6.63 -20.36
CA GLU A 92 10.16 5.76 -19.66
C GLU A 92 9.40 4.60 -18.99
N ARG A 93 8.32 4.88 -18.25
CA ARG A 93 7.51 3.84 -17.61
C ARG A 93 7.03 2.79 -18.62
N LEU A 94 6.54 3.20 -19.78
CA LEU A 94 6.08 2.32 -20.85
C LEU A 94 7.21 1.48 -21.45
N SER A 95 8.39 2.06 -21.66
CA SER A 95 9.57 1.31 -22.11
C SER A 95 9.96 0.21 -21.12
N ILE A 96 9.92 0.50 -19.82
CA ILE A 96 10.15 -0.48 -18.76
C ILE A 96 9.02 -1.51 -18.72
N GLN A 97 7.76 -1.10 -18.87
CA GLN A 97 6.61 -1.99 -18.87
C GLN A 97 6.71 -3.05 -19.98
N GLY A 98 7.26 -2.69 -21.14
CA GLY A 98 7.55 -3.63 -22.23
C GLY A 98 8.57 -4.71 -21.87
N LEU A 99 9.47 -4.48 -20.91
CA LEU A 99 10.41 -5.49 -20.41
C LEU A 99 9.75 -6.44 -19.41
N PHE A 100 8.70 -6.00 -18.73
CA PHE A 100 8.03 -6.72 -17.66
C PHE A 100 6.51 -6.73 -17.88
N PRO A 101 6.00 -7.33 -18.96
CA PRO A 101 4.60 -7.15 -19.39
C PRO A 101 3.55 -7.60 -18.36
N ASN A 102 3.88 -8.58 -17.52
CA ASN A 102 2.96 -9.14 -16.51
C ASN A 102 3.22 -8.58 -15.09
N ASN A 103 4.11 -7.59 -14.97
CA ASN A 103 4.44 -6.96 -13.70
C ASN A 103 4.30 -5.44 -13.85
N LYS A 104 3.33 -4.87 -13.14
CA LYS A 104 3.02 -3.45 -13.23
C LYS A 104 4.24 -2.62 -12.84
N VAL A 105 4.67 -1.76 -13.76
CA VAL A 105 5.65 -0.71 -13.49
C VAL A 105 4.90 0.48 -12.93
N PHE A 106 5.33 0.92 -11.76
CA PHE A 106 4.73 2.01 -11.01
C PHE A 106 5.75 3.10 -10.68
N ALA A 107 5.30 4.33 -10.51
CA ALA A 107 6.16 5.45 -10.15
C ALA A 107 5.54 6.32 -9.06
N GLN A 108 6.42 6.93 -8.26
CA GLN A 108 6.11 8.05 -7.39
C GLN A 108 6.96 9.22 -7.86
N ASN A 109 6.35 10.18 -8.54
CA ASN A 109 7.03 11.35 -9.07
C ASN A 109 6.94 12.55 -8.12
N CYS A 110 5.83 12.63 -7.39
CA CYS A 110 5.52 13.67 -6.44
C CYS A 110 4.70 13.09 -5.27
N VAL A 111 4.43 13.88 -4.24
CA VAL A 111 3.44 13.57 -3.20
C VAL A 111 2.52 14.78 -3.03
N ASP A 112 1.28 14.64 -3.48
CA ASP A 112 0.22 15.66 -3.40
C ASP A 112 -1.09 15.08 -2.82
N ALA A 113 -2.02 15.93 -2.42
CA ALA A 113 -3.33 15.53 -1.91
C ALA A 113 -4.07 14.65 -2.93
N GLY A 114 -4.65 13.54 -2.46
CA GLY A 114 -5.35 12.58 -3.32
C GLY A 114 -4.46 11.65 -4.14
N THR A 115 -3.16 11.95 -4.27
CA THR A 115 -2.23 11.10 -5.02
C THR A 115 -1.78 9.88 -4.23
N LEU A 116 -1.44 8.82 -4.95
CA LEU A 116 -0.93 7.58 -4.37
C LEU A 116 0.55 7.71 -4.00
N TYR A 117 0.87 7.35 -2.77
CA TYR A 117 2.23 7.32 -2.25
C TYR A 117 2.62 5.94 -1.73
N TYR A 118 3.92 5.69 -1.67
CA TYR A 118 4.50 4.41 -1.30
C TYR A 118 5.36 4.52 -0.04
N SER A 119 5.22 3.53 0.83
CA SER A 119 5.96 3.44 2.09
C SER A 119 6.48 2.02 2.34
N PRO A 120 7.58 1.84 3.08
CA PRO A 120 8.55 2.88 3.43
C PRO A 120 9.38 3.29 2.20
N THR A 121 9.54 4.60 2.02
CA THR A 121 10.45 5.19 1.04
C THR A 121 11.29 6.24 1.75
N ALA A 122 12.48 6.55 1.19
CA ALA A 122 13.29 7.63 1.73
C ALA A 122 12.53 8.96 1.58
N ASN A 123 12.66 9.84 2.58
CA ASN A 123 11.98 11.14 2.57
C ASN A 123 12.29 11.91 1.26
N LYS A 124 11.31 12.61 0.66
CA LYS A 124 11.50 13.41 -0.56
C LYS A 124 12.22 12.67 -1.68
N THR A 125 11.71 11.49 -2.03
CA THR A 125 12.33 10.62 -3.05
C THR A 125 11.31 10.26 -4.10
N ALA A 126 11.63 10.59 -5.35
CA ALA A 126 10.95 10.03 -6.49
C ALA A 126 11.49 8.61 -6.73
N LEU A 127 10.63 7.69 -7.15
CA LEU A 127 11.05 6.34 -7.53
C LEU A 127 10.25 5.83 -8.73
N ILE A 128 10.85 4.90 -9.44
CA ILE A 128 10.16 4.02 -10.38
C ILE A 128 10.54 2.57 -10.05
N GLY A 129 9.53 1.72 -9.98
CA GLY A 129 9.66 0.34 -9.54
C GLY A 129 8.75 -0.59 -10.31
N VAL A 130 8.96 -1.88 -10.10
CA VAL A 130 8.13 -2.93 -10.68
C VAL A 130 7.60 -3.82 -9.56
N TYR A 131 6.31 -4.15 -9.63
CA TYR A 131 5.69 -5.09 -8.69
C TYR A 131 6.35 -6.47 -8.80
N ALA A 132 6.78 -7.02 -7.67
CA ALA A 132 7.59 -8.23 -7.60
C ALA A 132 6.91 -9.37 -6.82
N GLY A 133 5.66 -9.19 -6.40
CA GLY A 133 4.88 -10.25 -5.74
C GLY A 133 4.46 -9.91 -4.32
N ARG A 134 3.74 -10.86 -3.70
CA ARG A 134 3.20 -10.72 -2.33
C ARG A 134 4.18 -11.29 -1.30
N THR A 135 5.04 -12.20 -1.73
CA THR A 135 6.02 -12.86 -0.87
C THR A 135 7.44 -12.44 -1.24
N LEU A 136 8.36 -12.55 -0.27
CA LEU A 136 9.78 -12.33 -0.51
C LEU A 136 10.35 -13.36 -1.51
N ALA A 137 9.81 -14.58 -1.53
CA ALA A 137 10.24 -15.63 -2.45
C ALA A 137 9.92 -15.25 -3.91
N ASP A 138 8.69 -14.80 -4.19
CA ASP A 138 8.29 -14.29 -5.51
C ASP A 138 9.20 -13.15 -5.95
N ALA A 139 9.46 -12.21 -5.03
CA ALA A 139 10.26 -11.04 -5.31
C ALA A 139 11.72 -11.37 -5.59
N ASN A 140 12.30 -12.33 -4.86
CA ASN A 140 13.66 -12.80 -5.11
C ASN A 140 13.78 -13.60 -6.41
N ALA A 141 12.75 -14.36 -6.78
CA ALA A 141 12.69 -15.02 -8.08
C ALA A 141 12.64 -13.98 -9.21
N PHE A 142 11.76 -12.99 -9.09
CA PHE A 142 11.63 -11.92 -10.07
C PHE A 142 12.86 -11.00 -10.14
N LEU A 143 13.56 -10.78 -9.02
CA LEU A 143 14.82 -10.03 -9.00
C LEU A 143 15.88 -10.62 -9.93
N LYS A 144 15.93 -11.95 -10.07
CA LYS A 144 16.85 -12.61 -11.01
C LYS A 144 16.50 -12.24 -12.45
N VAL A 145 15.21 -12.19 -12.79
CA VAL A 145 14.73 -11.75 -14.10
C VAL A 145 15.12 -10.30 -14.38
N VAL A 146 14.89 -9.39 -13.41
CA VAL A 146 15.29 -7.98 -13.55
C VAL A 146 16.81 -7.85 -13.72
N LYS A 147 17.61 -8.56 -12.93
CA LYS A 147 19.09 -8.53 -13.04
C LYS A 147 19.59 -9.10 -14.37
N ALA A 148 18.95 -10.15 -14.89
CA ALA A 148 19.29 -10.75 -16.18
C ALA A 148 19.14 -9.78 -17.36
N THR A 149 18.33 -8.71 -17.22
CA THR A 149 18.25 -7.66 -18.25
C THR A 149 19.56 -6.88 -18.41
N GLY A 150 20.42 -6.84 -17.38
CA GLY A 150 21.63 -6.01 -17.35
C GLY A 150 21.39 -4.49 -17.32
N LYS A 151 20.13 -4.03 -17.35
CA LYS A 151 19.79 -2.59 -17.50
C LYS A 151 19.79 -1.80 -16.19
N TYR A 152 19.61 -2.48 -15.06
CA TYR A 152 19.42 -1.83 -13.76
C TYR A 152 20.45 -2.34 -12.74
N PRO A 153 21.65 -1.73 -12.67
CA PRO A 153 22.65 -2.13 -11.69
C PRO A 153 22.20 -1.77 -10.27
N GLY A 154 22.51 -2.62 -9.29
CA GLY A 154 22.26 -2.33 -7.87
C GLY A 154 20.80 -2.39 -7.43
N VAL A 155 19.89 -2.95 -8.24
CA VAL A 155 18.48 -3.11 -7.86
C VAL A 155 18.30 -4.01 -6.63
N THR A 156 17.38 -3.62 -5.76
CA THR A 156 17.05 -4.32 -4.52
C THR A 156 15.55 -4.53 -4.38
N VAL A 157 15.20 -5.62 -3.69
CA VAL A 157 13.82 -5.91 -3.30
C VAL A 157 13.47 -5.03 -2.09
N ARG A 158 12.27 -4.45 -2.11
CA ARG A 158 11.71 -3.69 -0.98
C ARG A 158 10.31 -4.16 -0.66
N ARG A 159 10.04 -4.36 0.63
CA ARG A 159 8.68 -4.51 1.12
C ARG A 159 8.03 -3.13 1.15
N MET A 160 6.91 -2.95 0.48
CA MET A 160 6.25 -1.68 0.24
C MET A 160 4.74 -1.78 0.52
N ARG A 161 4.09 -0.62 0.63
CA ARG A 161 2.65 -0.43 0.81
C ARG A 161 2.24 0.84 0.09
N ALA A 162 1.14 0.77 -0.65
CA ALA A 162 0.54 1.91 -1.35
C ALA A 162 -0.60 2.49 -0.51
N SER A 163 -0.70 3.80 -0.48
CA SER A 163 -1.69 4.54 0.30
C SER A 163 -2.11 5.79 -0.44
N PHE A 164 -3.36 6.21 -0.26
CA PHE A 164 -3.84 7.53 -0.64
C PHE A 164 -4.99 7.94 0.29
N ASN A 165 -5.22 9.23 0.43
CA ASN A 165 -6.40 9.75 1.12
C ASN A 165 -7.45 10.09 0.05
N GLY A 166 -8.60 9.43 0.10
CA GLY A 166 -9.75 9.85 -0.68
C GLY A 166 -10.23 11.22 -0.19
N THR A 167 -10.49 12.12 -1.13
CA THR A 167 -11.13 13.42 -0.88
C THR A 167 -12.60 13.24 -0.51
#